data_AF-A0A853F6L7-F1
#
_entry.id   AF-A0A853F6L7-F1
#
_cell.length_a   1.000
_cell.length_b   1.000
_cell.length_c   1.000
_cell.angle_alpha   90.00
_cell.angle_beta   90.00
_cell.angle_gamma   90.00
#
_symmetry.space_group_name_H-M   'P 1'
#
loop_
_entity.id
_entity.type
_entity.pdbx_description
1 polymer ?
#
loop_
_entity_poly.entity_id
_entity_poly.type
_entity_poly.pdbx_seq_one_letter_code
_entity_poly.pdbx_strand_id
1 'polypeptide(L)'
;MNNQKPYIVKFSGGRSSAMMLMRLLESNQLNPKRGDIVIFNNTSAEHPATYEFTRQMKKLTEEQYNIPFFWIEYQTYEDSSGTYQWSRKPTYRLTNDQPYSEQNKNGYRCKGEVFEEMISLGGFLPSMVSRICTVTMKIFITNAFLSDWFAQNKASKD
;
A
#
# COMPACT_ATOMS: atom_id res chain seq x y z
N MET A 1 13.96 -2.04 26.38
CA MET A 1 13.33 -2.39 25.09
C MET A 1 14.29 -1.98 23.99
N ASN A 2 14.66 -2.87 23.06
CA ASN A 2 15.57 -2.51 21.97
C ASN A 2 14.91 -1.41 21.12
N ASN A 3 15.57 -0.25 21.01
CA ASN A 3 15.08 0.97 20.36
C ASN A 3 15.08 0.85 18.81
N GLN A 4 14.79 -0.33 18.27
CA GLN A 4 14.78 -0.56 16.83
C GLN A 4 13.50 -0.02 16.20
N LYS A 5 13.69 0.82 15.18
CA LYS A 5 12.61 1.32 14.32
C LYS A 5 11.94 0.16 13.56
N PRO A 6 10.63 0.25 13.25
CA PRO A 6 9.94 -0.75 12.46
C PRO A 6 10.51 -0.86 11.05
N TYR A 7 10.50 -2.07 10.50
CA TYR A 7 10.86 -2.36 9.12
C TYR A 7 9.62 -2.32 8.24
N ILE A 8 9.67 -1.48 7.21
CA ILE A 8 8.61 -1.37 6.21
C ILE A 8 9.08 -2.04 4.92
N VAL A 9 8.49 -3.19 4.58
CA VAL A 9 8.86 -3.96 3.39
C VAL A 9 7.94 -3.59 2.24
N LYS A 10 8.50 -2.96 1.20
CA LYS A 10 7.78 -2.64 -0.04
C LYS A 10 7.80 -3.85 -0.95
N PHE A 11 6.65 -4.51 -1.10
CA PHE A 11 6.50 -5.66 -1.99
C PHE A 11 5.89 -5.22 -3.32
N SER A 12 6.49 -5.63 -4.43
CA SER A 12 6.06 -5.20 -5.79
C SER A 12 5.40 -6.30 -6.61
N GLY A 13 5.31 -7.54 -6.08
CA GLY A 13 4.85 -8.69 -6.86
C GLY A 13 5.87 -9.25 -7.84
N GLY A 14 7.10 -8.72 -7.86
CA GLY A 14 8.20 -9.24 -8.68
C GLY A 14 9.12 -10.22 -7.95
N ARG A 15 9.93 -10.96 -8.73
CA ARG A 15 10.90 -11.97 -8.25
C ARG A 15 11.83 -11.43 -7.16
N SER A 16 12.45 -10.27 -7.39
CA SER A 16 13.42 -9.69 -6.44
C SER A 16 12.77 -9.29 -5.11
N SER A 17 11.58 -8.68 -5.14
CA SER A 17 10.86 -8.35 -3.90
C SER A 17 10.38 -9.59 -3.16
N ALA A 18 10.04 -10.66 -3.88
CA ALA A 18 9.68 -11.94 -3.26
C ALA A 18 10.87 -12.64 -2.61
N MET A 19 12.00 -12.70 -3.31
CA MET A 19 13.24 -13.23 -2.72
C MET A 19 13.62 -12.45 -1.46
N MET A 20 13.58 -11.12 -1.50
CA MET A 20 13.86 -10.29 -0.33
C MET A 20 12.90 -10.60 0.83
N LEU A 21 11.58 -10.63 0.57
CA LEU A 21 10.59 -10.92 1.59
C LEU A 21 10.81 -12.30 2.22
N MET A 22 11.02 -13.34 1.42
CA MET A 22 11.28 -14.69 1.91
C MET A 22 12.54 -14.74 2.79
N ARG A 23 13.63 -14.08 2.38
CA ARG A 23 14.85 -14.02 3.21
C ARG A 23 14.61 -13.35 4.56
N LEU A 24 13.83 -12.26 4.60
CA LEU A 24 13.49 -11.57 5.84
C LEU A 24 12.61 -12.43 6.76
N LEU A 25 11.67 -13.18 6.19
CA LEU A 25 10.78 -14.09 6.92
C LEU A 25 11.52 -15.32 7.47
N GLU A 26 12.26 -16.04 6.61
CA GLU A 26 13.00 -17.25 6.97
C GLU A 26 14.09 -16.99 8.02
N SER A 27 14.68 -15.79 8.03
CA SER A 27 15.66 -15.38 9.03
C SER A 27 15.06 -14.75 10.29
N ASN A 28 13.73 -14.71 10.42
CA ASN A 28 13.01 -14.08 11.53
C ASN A 28 13.43 -12.61 11.77
N GLN A 29 13.74 -11.87 10.70
CA GLN A 29 14.13 -10.46 10.80
C GLN A 29 12.93 -9.52 10.92
N LEU A 30 11.72 -10.00 10.61
CA LEU A 30 10.48 -9.25 10.80
C LEU A 30 9.81 -9.63 12.12
N ASN A 31 9.28 -8.64 12.82
CA ASN A 31 8.60 -8.77 14.09
C ASN A 31 7.36 -7.85 14.14
N PRO A 32 6.16 -8.42 14.25
CA PRO A 32 4.93 -7.62 14.24
C PRO A 32 4.81 -6.73 15.49
N LYS A 33 5.39 -7.15 16.64
CA LYS A 33 5.39 -6.35 17.88
C LYS A 33 6.27 -5.10 17.78
N ARG A 34 7.28 -5.11 16.90
CA ARG A 34 8.09 -3.94 16.55
C ARG A 34 7.32 -2.96 15.66
N GLY A 35 6.23 -3.42 15.03
CA GLY A 35 5.46 -2.67 14.04
C GLY A 35 5.91 -2.91 12.61
N ASP A 36 6.61 -4.02 12.35
CA ASP A 36 7.05 -4.37 11.00
C ASP A 36 5.88 -4.83 10.16
N ILE A 37 5.84 -4.35 8.91
CA ILE A 37 4.73 -4.64 8.00
C ILE A 37 5.24 -4.75 6.57
N VAL A 38 4.47 -5.46 5.75
CA VAL A 38 4.64 -5.56 4.30
C VAL A 38 3.56 -4.73 3.62
N ILE A 39 3.92 -3.99 2.57
CA ILE A 39 2.98 -3.16 1.81
C ILE A 39 3.13 -3.45 0.33
N PHE A 40 2.01 -3.77 -0.32
CA PHE A 40 1.85 -3.75 -1.76
C PHE A 40 1.05 -2.51 -2.17
N ASN A 41 1.60 -1.71 -3.08
CA ASN A 41 0.92 -0.55 -3.66
C ASN A 41 0.30 -0.95 -4.99
N ASN A 42 -1.00 -1.18 -4.99
CA ASN A 42 -1.71 -1.49 -6.20
C ASN A 42 -1.88 -0.25 -7.08
N THR A 43 -1.47 -0.38 -8.34
CA THR A 43 -1.61 0.67 -9.36
C THR A 43 -2.82 0.47 -10.27
N SER A 44 -3.59 -0.60 -10.04
CA SER A 44 -4.66 -1.14 -10.89
C SER A 44 -4.29 -1.47 -12.33
N ALA A 45 -3.00 -1.40 -12.69
CA ALA A 45 -2.46 -1.78 -14.00
C ALA A 45 -1.50 -2.97 -13.92
N GLU A 46 -1.53 -3.71 -12.80
CA GLU A 46 -0.69 -4.89 -12.63
C GLU A 46 -1.23 -6.06 -13.45
N HIS A 47 -0.34 -6.95 -13.89
CA HIS A 47 -0.74 -8.15 -14.60
C HIS A 47 -1.59 -9.07 -13.68
N PRO A 48 -2.63 -9.76 -14.18
CA PRO A 48 -3.45 -10.67 -13.36
C PRO A 48 -2.64 -11.68 -12.52
N ALA A 49 -1.59 -12.25 -13.11
CA ALA A 49 -0.67 -13.16 -12.40
C ALA A 49 0.07 -12.48 -11.23
N THR A 50 0.34 -11.18 -11.29
CA THR A 50 0.94 -10.41 -10.19
C THR A 50 -0.01 -10.35 -9.00
N TYR A 51 -1.32 -10.19 -9.24
CA TYR A 51 -2.32 -10.20 -8.17
C TYR A 51 -2.45 -11.56 -7.52
N GLU A 52 -2.48 -12.63 -8.31
CA GLU A 52 -2.52 -14.00 -7.80
C GLU A 52 -1.29 -14.29 -6.94
N PHE A 53 -0.10 -14.00 -7.46
CA PHE A 53 1.16 -14.22 -6.76
C PHE A 53 1.26 -13.39 -5.47
N THR A 54 0.91 -12.10 -5.52
CA THR A 54 0.96 -11.23 -4.33
C THR A 54 -0.02 -11.72 -3.26
N ARG A 55 -1.16 -12.27 -3.65
CA ARG A 55 -2.14 -12.86 -2.73
C ARG A 55 -1.63 -14.12 -2.05
N GLN A 56 -0.98 -15.00 -2.81
CA GLN A 56 -0.30 -16.18 -2.25
C GLN A 56 0.77 -15.76 -1.23
N MET A 57 1.59 -14.76 -1.58
CA MET A 57 2.62 -14.22 -0.68
C MET A 57 2.03 -13.56 0.56
N LYS A 58 0.93 -12.81 0.43
CA LYS A 58 0.18 -12.24 1.54
C LYS A 58 -0.30 -13.32 2.50
N LYS A 59 -0.99 -14.33 1.97
CA LYS A 59 -1.49 -15.47 2.75
C LYS A 59 -0.36 -16.17 3.50
N LEU A 60 0.75 -16.50 2.82
CA LEU A 60 1.93 -17.11 3.44
C LEU A 60 2.51 -16.24 4.56
N THR A 61 2.69 -14.95 4.30
CA THR A 61 3.29 -13.99 5.25
C THR A 61 2.44 -13.84 6.52
N GLU A 62 1.12 -13.79 6.37
CA GLU A 62 0.20 -13.60 7.48
C GLU A 62 -0.05 -14.91 8.24
N GLU A 63 -0.32 -16.02 7.56
CA GLU A 63 -0.68 -17.28 8.21
C GLU A 63 0.52 -18.00 8.82
N GLN A 64 1.68 -17.99 8.15
CA GLN A 64 2.85 -18.75 8.62
C GLN A 64 3.77 -17.93 9.52
N TYR A 65 3.86 -16.62 9.29
CA TYR A 65 4.80 -15.75 9.99
C TYR A 65 4.14 -14.67 10.85
N ASN A 66 2.81 -14.50 10.77
CA ASN A 66 2.06 -13.50 11.53
C ASN A 66 2.58 -12.06 11.34
N ILE A 67 3.05 -11.74 10.12
CA ILE A 67 3.48 -10.39 9.74
C ILE A 67 2.36 -9.72 8.93
N PRO A 68 1.88 -8.53 9.33
CA PRO A 68 0.84 -7.83 8.58
C PRO A 68 1.26 -7.51 7.14
N PHE A 69 0.40 -7.82 6.18
CA PHE A 69 0.63 -7.51 4.77
C PHE A 69 -0.54 -6.72 4.19
N PHE A 70 -0.35 -5.42 3.99
CA PHE A 70 -1.37 -4.51 3.51
C PHE A 70 -1.33 -4.30 2.00
N TRP A 71 -2.52 -4.13 1.42
CA TRP A 71 -2.71 -3.66 0.06
C TRP A 71 -3.29 -2.26 0.13
N ILE A 72 -2.62 -1.30 -0.51
CA ILE A 72 -3.07 0.08 -0.56
C ILE A 72 -3.07 0.61 -1.98
N GLU A 73 -3.98 1.52 -2.26
CA GLU A 73 -4.12 2.20 -3.54
C GLU A 73 -4.05 3.71 -3.36
N TYR A 74 -3.68 4.39 -4.43
CA TYR A 74 -3.88 5.84 -4.51
C TYR A 74 -5.37 6.14 -4.68
N GLN A 75 -5.85 7.11 -3.93
CA GLN A 75 -7.19 7.67 -4.08
C GLN A 75 -7.11 9.17 -3.81
N THR A 76 -8.17 9.89 -4.18
CA THR A 76 -8.38 11.28 -3.85
C THR A 76 -9.66 11.46 -3.05
N TYR A 77 -9.71 12.53 -2.28
CA TYR A 77 -10.92 12.98 -1.60
C TYR A 77 -11.07 14.49 -1.76
N GLU A 78 -12.29 15.00 -1.59
CA GLU A 78 -12.55 16.43 -1.59
C GLU A 78 -12.53 16.97 -0.17
N ASP A 79 -11.87 18.10 0.02
CA ASP A 79 -11.69 18.74 1.31
C ASP A 79 -11.84 20.25 1.20
N SER A 80 -12.60 20.83 2.11
CA SER A 80 -12.73 22.28 2.32
C SER A 80 -12.26 22.69 3.72
N SER A 81 -11.68 21.77 4.50
CA SER A 81 -11.23 22.11 5.85
C SER A 81 -10.15 23.19 5.82
N GLY A 82 -10.44 24.32 6.49
CA GLY A 82 -9.56 25.48 6.57
C GLY A 82 -9.74 26.55 5.49
N THR A 83 -10.54 26.30 4.44
CA THR A 83 -10.86 27.28 3.38
C THR A 83 -12.28 27.06 2.85
N TYR A 84 -13.08 28.10 2.60
CA TYR A 84 -14.41 27.96 1.93
C TYR A 84 -14.33 27.50 0.45
N GLN A 85 -13.22 26.88 0.04
CA GLN A 85 -12.95 26.38 -1.29
C GLN A 85 -12.67 24.88 -1.21
N TRP A 86 -13.48 24.09 -1.92
CA TRP A 86 -13.26 22.66 -2.06
C TRP A 86 -12.05 22.40 -2.94
N SER A 87 -11.17 21.53 -2.48
CA SER A 87 -10.00 21.10 -3.23
C SER A 87 -9.83 19.60 -3.14
N ARG A 88 -9.44 18.99 -4.25
CA ARG A 88 -9.20 17.56 -4.33
C ARG A 88 -7.78 17.26 -3.83
N LYS A 89 -7.66 16.37 -2.86
CA LYS A 89 -6.40 16.01 -2.19
C LYS A 89 -6.09 14.52 -2.38
N PRO A 90 -4.82 14.16 -2.58
CA PRO A 90 -4.41 12.75 -2.64
C PRO A 90 -4.42 12.12 -1.24
N THR A 91 -4.78 10.85 -1.19
CA THR A 91 -4.75 9.99 0.00
C THR A 91 -4.54 8.54 -0.41
N TYR A 92 -4.54 7.63 0.56
CA TYR A 92 -4.52 6.20 0.33
C TYR A 92 -5.92 5.59 0.53
N ARG A 93 -6.15 4.46 -0.12
CA ARG A 93 -7.27 3.56 0.15
C ARG A 93 -6.70 2.22 0.60
N LEU A 94 -7.13 1.73 1.75
CA LEU A 94 -6.85 0.37 2.18
C LEU A 94 -7.80 -0.60 1.46
N THR A 95 -7.27 -1.66 0.87
CA THR A 95 -8.07 -2.67 0.15
C THR A 95 -7.83 -4.05 0.70
N ASN A 96 -8.82 -4.93 0.56
CA ASN A 96 -8.60 -6.36 0.71
C ASN A 96 -7.91 -6.93 -0.53
N ASP A 97 -7.57 -8.21 -0.43
CA ASP A 97 -6.85 -8.95 -1.46
C ASP A 97 -7.79 -9.54 -2.53
N GLN A 98 -9.06 -9.14 -2.59
CA GLN A 98 -10.04 -9.58 -3.58
C GLN A 98 -10.42 -8.44 -4.54
N PRO A 99 -10.78 -8.74 -5.81
CA PRO A 99 -11.18 -7.69 -6.76
C PRO A 99 -12.39 -6.91 -6.28
N TYR A 100 -12.44 -5.62 -6.65
CA TYR A 100 -13.58 -4.76 -6.41
C TYR A 100 -14.83 -5.25 -7.17
N SER A 101 -15.96 -5.26 -6.48
CA SER A 101 -17.29 -5.51 -7.06
C SER A 101 -18.36 -4.79 -6.23
N GLU A 102 -19.61 -4.76 -6.70
CA GLU A 102 -20.73 -4.18 -5.93
C GLU A 102 -20.91 -4.85 -4.56
N GLN A 103 -20.63 -6.16 -4.50
CA GLN A 103 -20.67 -6.97 -3.28
C GLN A 103 -19.39 -6.82 -2.45
N ASN A 104 -18.27 -6.45 -3.06
CA ASN A 104 -16.98 -6.25 -2.41
C ASN A 104 -16.47 -4.80 -2.58
N LYS A 105 -17.08 -3.87 -1.84
CA LYS A 105 -16.71 -2.45 -1.86
C LYS A 105 -15.31 -2.16 -1.33
N ASN A 106 -14.69 -3.09 -0.60
CA ASN A 106 -13.32 -2.96 -0.08
C ASN A 106 -12.28 -3.65 -0.97
N GLY A 107 -12.70 -4.18 -2.13
CA GLY A 107 -11.80 -4.84 -3.06
C GLY A 107 -10.85 -3.91 -3.79
N TYR A 108 -9.76 -4.49 -4.29
CA TYR A 108 -8.76 -3.79 -5.09
C TYR A 108 -9.25 -3.56 -6.52
N ARG A 109 -8.88 -2.43 -7.11
CA ARG A 109 -9.16 -2.02 -8.49
C ARG A 109 -8.13 -2.63 -9.45
N CYS A 110 -8.53 -2.98 -10.67
CA CYS A 110 -7.67 -3.76 -11.59
C CYS A 110 -7.83 -3.43 -13.09
N LYS A 111 -8.49 -2.32 -13.41
CA LYS A 111 -8.79 -1.87 -14.78
C LYS A 111 -8.16 -0.49 -15.09
N GLY A 112 -7.07 -0.13 -14.42
CA GLY A 112 -6.37 1.14 -14.63
C GLY A 112 -6.96 2.36 -13.90
N GLU A 113 -8.00 2.16 -13.09
CA GLU A 113 -8.73 3.23 -12.37
C GLU A 113 -7.83 4.09 -11.46
N VAL A 114 -6.81 3.52 -10.82
CA VAL A 114 -5.89 4.24 -9.93
C VAL A 114 -4.99 5.17 -10.73
N PHE A 115 -4.53 4.74 -11.91
CA PHE A 115 -3.79 5.59 -12.83
C PHE A 115 -4.66 6.71 -13.39
N GLU A 116 -5.88 6.38 -13.82
CA GLU A 116 -6.85 7.36 -14.29
C GLU A 116 -7.11 8.43 -13.22
N GLU A 117 -7.29 8.00 -11.97
CA GLU A 117 -7.51 8.92 -10.86
C GLU A 117 -6.32 9.86 -10.63
N MET A 118 -5.10 9.33 -10.66
CA MET A 118 -3.87 10.12 -10.51
C MET A 118 -3.66 11.10 -11.66
N ILE A 119 -3.88 10.65 -12.91
CA ILE A 119 -3.77 11.49 -14.11
C ILE A 119 -4.84 12.58 -14.10
N SER A 120 -6.07 12.27 -13.67
CA SER A 120 -7.16 13.25 -13.60
C SER A 120 -6.87 14.42 -12.65
N LEU A 121 -6.06 14.20 -11.61
CA LEU A 121 -5.60 15.27 -10.72
C LEU A 121 -4.33 15.96 -11.23
N GLY A 122 -3.37 15.18 -11.77
CA GLY A 122 -2.07 15.70 -12.19
C GLY A 122 -2.08 16.40 -13.56
N GLY A 123 -2.96 16.01 -14.47
CA GLY A 123 -3.08 16.56 -15.83
C GLY A 123 -2.01 16.07 -16.81
N PHE A 124 -1.20 15.07 -16.46
CA PHE A 124 -0.17 14.53 -17.36
C PHE A 124 0.09 13.03 -17.15
N LEU A 125 0.57 12.38 -18.21
CA LEU A 125 0.94 10.98 -18.18
C LEU A 125 2.29 10.76 -17.50
N PRO A 126 2.47 9.65 -16.76
CA PRO A 126 3.76 9.25 -16.24
C PRO A 126 4.82 9.10 -17.35
N SER A 127 6.05 9.47 -17.05
CA SER A 127 7.18 9.25 -17.96
C SER A 127 8.41 8.71 -17.20
N MET A 128 9.43 8.30 -17.95
CA MET A 128 10.69 7.86 -17.34
C MET A 128 11.41 9.01 -16.60
N VAL A 129 11.25 10.25 -17.07
CA VAL A 129 11.82 11.43 -16.43
C VAL A 129 10.96 11.86 -15.25
N SER A 130 9.65 12.01 -15.48
CA SER A 130 8.67 12.33 -14.44
C SER A 130 8.03 11.04 -13.92
N ARG A 131 8.73 10.41 -12.97
CA ARG A 131 8.36 9.14 -12.31
C ARG A 131 7.19 9.33 -11.33
N ILE A 132 6.18 10.09 -11.71
CA ILE A 132 5.09 10.51 -10.80
C ILE A 132 4.35 9.32 -10.21
N CYS A 133 4.16 8.24 -10.97
CA CYS A 133 3.54 7.01 -10.46
C CYS A 133 4.31 6.38 -9.29
N THR A 134 5.63 6.56 -9.21
CA THR A 134 6.42 6.10 -8.07
C THR A 134 6.23 7.04 -6.88
N VAL A 135 6.24 8.35 -7.13
CA VAL A 135 6.14 9.36 -6.08
C VAL A 135 4.75 9.38 -5.46
N THR A 136 3.70 9.59 -6.25
CA THR A 136 2.33 9.75 -5.78
C THR A 136 1.72 8.42 -5.35
N MET A 137 1.76 7.41 -6.23
CA MET A 137 1.06 6.14 -5.99
C MET A 137 1.86 5.12 -5.18
N LYS A 138 3.13 5.39 -4.83
CA LYS A 138 3.90 4.46 -3.98
C LYS A 138 4.50 5.13 -2.75
N ILE A 139 5.18 6.26 -2.88
CA ILE A 139 5.88 6.89 -1.75
C ILE A 139 4.87 7.66 -0.87
N PHE A 140 4.18 8.66 -1.42
CA PHE A 140 3.32 9.54 -0.63
C PHE A 140 2.16 8.83 0.04
N ILE A 141 1.45 7.96 -0.69
CA ILE A 141 0.35 7.21 -0.09
C ILE A 141 0.80 6.23 0.99
N THR A 142 2.03 5.69 0.87
CA THR A 142 2.57 4.83 1.93
C THR A 142 2.90 5.64 3.16
N ASN A 143 3.48 6.83 3.00
CA ASN A 143 3.73 7.71 4.14
C ASN A 143 2.43 8.11 4.86
N ALA A 144 1.38 8.43 4.10
CA ALA A 144 0.06 8.71 4.67
C ALA A 144 -0.49 7.51 5.45
N PHE A 145 -0.49 6.32 4.84
CA PHE A 145 -0.93 5.09 5.51
C PHE A 145 -0.13 4.78 6.79
N LEU A 146 1.20 4.88 6.71
CA LEU A 146 2.08 4.60 7.85
C LEU A 146 1.87 5.60 8.99
N SER A 147 1.62 6.87 8.67
CA SER A 147 1.33 7.90 9.67
C SER A 147 0.10 7.51 10.49
N ASP A 148 -0.99 7.13 9.82
CA ASP A 148 -2.23 6.73 10.48
C ASP A 148 -2.06 5.42 11.25
N TRP A 149 -1.42 4.43 10.63
CA TRP A 149 -1.18 3.12 11.24
C TRP A 149 -0.37 3.21 12.53
N PHE A 150 0.71 3.99 12.54
CA PHE A 150 1.53 4.16 13.73
C PHE A 150 0.90 5.08 14.78
N ALA A 151 0.05 6.03 14.38
CA ALA A 151 -0.71 6.84 15.32
C ALA A 151 -1.70 5.97 16.12
N GLN A 152 -2.44 5.08 15.43
CA GLN A 152 -3.40 4.17 16.07
C GLN A 152 -2.73 3.16 17.01
N ASN A 153 -1.57 2.61 16.62
CA ASN A 153 -0.83 1.65 17.44
C ASN A 153 -0.23 2.25 18.73
N LYS A 154 -0.07 3.58 18.81
CA LYS A 154 0.31 4.24 20.06
C LYS A 154 -0.89 4.34 21.00
N ALA A 155 -2.05 4.73 20.47
CA ALA A 155 -3.28 4.88 21.26
C ALA A 155 -3.79 3.58 21.90
N SER A 156 -3.43 2.40 21.36
CA SER A 156 -3.81 1.10 21.92
C SER A 156 -2.87 0.54 22.99
N LYS A 157 -1.79 1.27 23.33
CA LYS A 157 -0.79 0.87 24.33
C LYS A 157 -0.83 1.71 25.62
N ASP A 158 -1.66 2.73 25.64
CA ASP A 158 -2.00 3.54 26.83
C ASP A 158 -3.34 3.08 27.41
#